data_AF-A0A8S0FQG0-F1
#
_entry.id   AF-A0A8S0FQG0-F1
#
_cell.length_a   1.000
_cell.length_b   1.000
_cell.length_c   1.000
_cell.angle_alpha   90.00
_cell.angle_beta   90.00
_cell.angle_gamma   90.00
#
_symmetry.space_group_name_H-M   'P 1'
#
loop_
_entity.id
_entity.type
_entity.pdbx_description
1 polymer ?
#
loop_
_entity_poly.entity_id
_entity_poly.type
_entity_poly.pdbx_seq_one_letter_code
_entity_poly.pdbx_strand_id
1 'polypeptide(L)'
;MKRAVITGLGIVSSIGNNQQEVLASLREGRSGITFSQELKDSGMRSHVWGNVKLDTTGLIDRKVVRFMSDASIHLCIPFYGAGNC
;
A
#
# COMPACT_ATOMS: atom_id res chain seq x y z
N MET A 1 -32.15 0.38 16.57
CA MET A 1 -31.06 0.21 15.57
C MET A 1 -29.77 0.82 16.12
N LYS A 2 -28.62 0.17 15.93
CA LYS A 2 -27.30 0.74 16.28
C LYS A 2 -26.75 1.51 15.07
N ARG A 3 -26.16 2.69 15.30
CA ARG A 3 -25.50 3.50 14.25
C ARG A 3 -24.01 3.13 14.21
N ALA A 4 -23.47 2.98 13.01
CA ALA A 4 -22.04 2.79 12.77
C ALA A 4 -21.44 4.07 12.18
N VAL A 5 -20.19 4.36 12.53
CA VAL A 5 -19.41 5.49 12.01
C VAL A 5 -17.98 5.04 11.74
N ILE A 6 -17.29 5.73 10.84
CA ILE A 6 -15.86 5.51 10.57
C ILE A 6 -15.06 6.41 11.51
N THR A 7 -14.19 5.82 12.35
CA THR A 7 -13.36 6.53 13.32
C THR A 7 -11.88 6.58 12.95
N GLY A 8 -11.48 5.86 11.90
CA GLY A 8 -10.11 5.82 11.41
C GLY A 8 -10.03 5.18 10.04
N LEU A 9 -8.97 5.51 9.30
CA LEU A 9 -8.66 4.93 8.00
C LEU A 9 -7.14 4.73 7.90
N GLY A 10 -6.74 3.69 7.17
CA GLY A 10 -5.35 3.38 6.85
C GLY A 10 -5.25 3.02 5.39
N ILE A 11 -4.23 3.52 4.69
CA ILE A 11 -4.06 3.28 3.25
C ILE A 11 -2.58 3.23 2.87
N VAL A 12 -2.24 2.26 2.04
CA VAL A 12 -1.00 2.17 1.26
C VAL A 12 -1.43 1.98 -0.20
N SER A 13 -0.96 2.86 -1.08
CA SER A 13 -1.40 2.93 -2.47
C SER A 13 -0.27 3.39 -3.39
N SER A 14 -0.43 3.18 -4.70
CA SER A 14 0.52 3.62 -5.73
C SER A 14 0.67 5.14 -5.83
N ILE A 15 -0.31 5.88 -5.29
CA ILE A 15 -0.32 7.34 -5.23
C ILE A 15 0.04 7.91 -3.85
N GLY A 16 0.39 7.07 -2.87
CA GLY A 16 0.81 7.50 -1.55
C GLY A 16 0.77 6.40 -0.50
N ASN A 17 1.67 6.48 0.47
CA ASN A 17 1.87 5.48 1.53
C ASN A 17 1.10 5.81 2.83
N ASN A 18 0.38 6.93 2.85
CA ASN A 18 -0.47 7.38 3.95
C ASN A 18 -1.58 8.31 3.43
N GLN A 19 -2.52 8.67 4.31
CA GLN A 19 -3.66 9.52 3.96
C GLN A 19 -3.26 10.91 3.42
N GLN A 20 -2.16 11.48 3.92
CA GLN A 20 -1.72 12.83 3.52
C GLN A 20 -1.16 12.82 2.09
N GLU A 21 -0.33 11.84 1.77
CA GLU A 21 0.23 11.66 0.43
C GLU A 21 -0.86 11.36 -0.60
N VAL A 22 -1.78 10.46 -0.26
CA VAL A 22 -2.93 10.13 -1.13
C VAL A 22 -3.79 11.36 -1.37
N LEU A 23 -4.11 12.13 -0.32
CA LEU A 23 -4.89 13.37 -0.46
C LEU A 23 -4.19 14.38 -1.38
N ALA A 24 -2.88 14.57 -1.21
CA ALA A 24 -2.11 15.47 -2.07
C ALA A 24 -2.14 14.99 -3.54
N SER A 25 -1.97 13.68 -3.78
CA SER A 25 -1.98 13.13 -5.14
C SER A 25 -3.33 13.24 -5.81
N LEU A 26 -4.42 13.05 -5.05
CA LEU A 26 -5.78 13.25 -5.55
C LEU A 26 -6.05 14.72 -5.89
N ARG A 27 -5.60 15.67 -5.07
CA ARG A 27 -5.75 17.11 -5.33
C ARG A 27 -4.99 17.57 -6.57
N GLU A 28 -3.81 17.02 -6.78
CA GLU A 28 -2.92 17.41 -7.88
C GLU A 28 -3.12 16.56 -9.15
N GLY A 29 -3.95 15.51 -9.10
CA GLY A 29 -4.15 14.59 -10.23
C GLY A 29 -2.90 13.78 -10.58
N ARG A 30 -2.02 13.52 -9.61
CA ARG A 30 -0.77 12.78 -9.84
C ARG A 30 -1.05 11.29 -10.04
N SER A 31 -0.56 10.75 -11.16
CA SER A 31 -0.66 9.32 -11.46
C SER A 31 0.32 8.49 -10.62
N GLY A 32 -0.15 7.33 -10.16
CA GLY A 32 0.67 6.32 -9.50
C GLY A 32 1.26 5.29 -10.46
N ILE A 33 0.92 5.36 -11.75
CA ILE A 33 1.29 4.36 -12.75
C ILE A 33 2.72 4.56 -13.21
N THR A 34 3.47 3.47 -13.26
CA THR A 34 4.87 3.42 -13.69
C THR A 34 5.07 2.28 -14.68
N PHE A 35 6.17 2.37 -15.43
CA PHE A 35 6.64 1.25 -16.25
C PHE A 35 7.22 0.15 -15.35
N SER A 36 6.92 -1.11 -15.66
CA SER A 36 7.47 -2.28 -14.98
C SER A 36 8.37 -3.07 -15.91
N GLN A 37 9.66 -3.11 -15.56
CA GLN A 37 10.62 -3.95 -16.24
C GLN A 37 10.32 -5.44 -16.03
N GLU A 38 9.82 -5.82 -14.86
CA GLU A 38 9.41 -7.20 -14.54
C GLU A 38 8.29 -7.71 -15.46
N LEU A 39 7.26 -6.88 -15.70
CA LEU A 39 6.17 -7.26 -16.60
C LEU A 39 6.66 -7.39 -18.05
N LYS A 40 7.65 -6.57 -18.46
CA LYS A 40 8.27 -6.67 -19.78
C LYS A 40 9.12 -7.93 -19.92
N ASP A 41 9.95 -8.22 -18.93
CA ASP A 41 10.88 -9.37 -18.96
C ASP A 41 10.14 -10.71 -18.87
N SER A 42 8.99 -10.74 -18.22
CA SER A 42 8.08 -11.90 -18.22
C SER A 42 7.30 -12.08 -19.54
N GLY A 43 7.50 -11.20 -20.53
CA GLY A 43 6.88 -11.31 -21.85
C GLY A 43 5.40 -10.91 -21.89
N MET A 44 4.91 -10.16 -20.90
CA MET A 44 3.52 -9.70 -20.90
C MET A 44 3.29 -8.58 -21.90
N ARG A 45 2.05 -8.45 -22.38
CA ARG A 45 1.66 -7.37 -23.31
C ARG A 45 1.60 -6.00 -22.65
N SER A 46 1.20 -5.96 -21.37
CA SER A 46 1.17 -4.73 -20.57
C SER A 46 2.48 -4.59 -19.81
N HIS A 47 3.15 -3.45 -19.96
CA HIS A 47 4.39 -3.15 -19.25
C HIS A 47 4.21 -2.04 -18.19
N VAL A 48 2.98 -1.77 -17.77
CA VAL A 48 2.68 -0.69 -16.82
C VAL A 48 1.86 -1.22 -15.65
N TRP A 49 2.08 -0.64 -14.48
CA TRP A 49 1.39 -0.99 -13.24
C TRP A 49 1.35 0.18 -12.26
N GLY A 50 0.53 0.09 -11.22
CA GLY A 50 0.58 0.99 -10.07
C GLY A 50 1.26 0.31 -8.90
N ASN A 51 2.59 0.30 -8.87
CA ASN A 51 3.32 -0.33 -7.78
C ASN A 51 3.28 0.50 -6.49
N VAL A 52 3.36 -0.17 -5.35
CA VAL A 52 3.55 0.49 -4.04
C VAL A 52 5.02 0.92 -3.93
N LYS A 53 5.25 2.18 -3.57
CA LYS A 53 6.59 2.78 -3.45
C LYS A 53 6.97 2.90 -1.98
N LEU A 54 7.06 1.76 -1.30
CA LEU A 54 7.32 1.69 0.14
C LEU A 54 8.36 0.61 0.41
N ASP A 55 9.42 0.96 1.14
CA ASP A 55 10.31 -0.04 1.72
C ASP A 55 9.66 -0.58 2.99
N THR A 56 9.30 -1.87 2.95
CA THR A 56 8.62 -2.55 4.05
C THR A 56 9.60 -3.17 5.05
N THR A 57 10.90 -3.11 4.76
CA THR A 57 11.94 -3.73 5.57
C THR A 57 12.01 -3.09 6.96
N GLY A 58 11.81 -3.88 8.01
CA GLY A 58 11.90 -3.42 9.40
C GLY A 58 10.69 -2.64 9.91
N LEU A 59 9.63 -2.47 9.11
CA LEU A 59 8.38 -1.85 9.56
C LEU A 59 7.54 -2.78 10.45
N ILE A 60 7.69 -4.09 10.25
CA ILE A 60 6.98 -5.15 10.98
C ILE A 60 8.03 -6.08 11.61
N ASP A 61 7.77 -6.59 12.81
CA ASP A 61 8.67 -7.55 13.46
C ASP A 61 8.85 -8.81 12.58
N ARG A 62 10.09 -9.29 12.52
CA ARG A 62 10.48 -10.43 11.66
C ARG A 62 9.66 -11.71 11.96
N LYS A 63 9.23 -11.91 13.21
CA LYS A 63 8.43 -13.09 13.60
C LYS A 63 7.01 -13.04 13.05
N VAL A 64 6.48 -11.85 12.80
CA VAL A 64 5.16 -11.62 12.23
C VAL A 64 5.26 -11.69 10.70
N VAL A 65 6.21 -10.96 10.10
CA VAL A 65 6.31 -10.83 8.63
C VAL A 65 6.55 -12.17 7.91
N ARG A 66 7.18 -13.16 8.56
CA ARG A 66 7.44 -14.49 7.97
C ARG A 66 6.18 -15.28 7.58
N PHE A 67 5.01 -14.86 8.05
CA PHE A 67 3.71 -15.47 7.72
C PHE A 67 2.88 -14.62 6.77
N MET A 68 3.44 -13.54 6.24
CA MET A 68 2.69 -12.53 5.48
C MET A 68 3.12 -12.54 4.01
N SER A 69 2.15 -12.49 3.11
CA SER A 69 2.38 -12.09 1.72
C SER A 69 2.47 -10.57 1.61
N ASP A 70 2.95 -10.04 0.48
CA ASP A 70 2.99 -8.60 0.24
C ASP A 70 1.63 -7.92 0.42
N ALA A 71 0.53 -8.60 0.03
CA ALA A 71 -0.83 -8.12 0.27
C ALA A 71 -1.12 -7.96 1.77
N SER A 72 -0.77 -8.94 2.58
CA SER A 72 -0.94 -8.88 4.03
C SER A 72 -0.05 -7.80 4.65
N ILE A 73 1.17 -7.62 4.15
CA ILE A 73 2.10 -6.58 4.62
C ILE A 73 1.52 -5.19 4.36
N HIS A 74 1.08 -4.90 3.14
CA HIS A 74 0.48 -3.62 2.80
C HIS A 74 -0.80 -3.33 3.59
N LEU A 75 -1.60 -4.35 3.92
CA LEU A 75 -2.76 -4.20 4.78
C LEU A 75 -2.36 -3.86 6.22
N CYS A 76 -1.33 -4.51 6.76
CA CYS A 76 -0.95 -4.37 8.16
C CYS A 76 -0.23 -3.05 8.46
N ILE A 77 0.65 -2.56 7.58
CA ILE A 77 1.48 -1.36 7.83
C ILE A 77 0.67 -0.16 8.33
N PRO A 78 -0.48 0.23 7.71
CA PRO A 78 -1.29 1.34 8.19
C PRO A 78 -1.83 1.19 9.63
N PHE A 79 -1.95 -0.04 10.12
CA PHE A 79 -2.58 -0.36 11.41
C PHE A 79 -1.61 -0.89 12.47
N TYR A 80 -0.33 -1.13 12.11
CA TYR A 80 0.63 -1.78 12.99
C TYR A 80 0.85 -1.02 14.31
N GLY A 81 0.94 0.32 14.26
CA GLY A 81 1.06 1.16 15.46
C GLY A 81 -0.19 1.21 16.35
N ALA A 82 -1.35 0.75 15.86
CA ALA A 82 -2.60 0.69 16.61
C ALA A 82 -2.83 -0.67 17.31
N GLY A 83 -1.85 -1.57 17.27
CA GLY A 83 -1.95 -2.91 17.87
C GLY A 83 -2.90 -3.86 17.14
N ASN A 84 -3.24 -3.55 15.88
CA ASN A 84 -4.19 -4.31 15.06
C ASN A 84 -3.50 -5.15 13.98
N CYS A 85 -2.35 -5.73 14.34
CA CYS A 85 -1.69 -6.85 13.68
C CYS A 85 -1.23 -7.82 14.78
#